data_AF-A0A970IHX1-F1
#
_entry.id   AF-A0A970IHX1-F1
#
_cell.length_a   1.000
_cell.length_b   1.000
_cell.length_c   1.000
_cell.angle_alpha   90.00
_cell.angle_beta   90.00
_cell.angle_gamma   90.00
#
_symmetry.space_group_name_H-M   'P 1'
#
loop_
_entity.id
_entity.type
_entity.pdbx_description
1 polymer ?
#
loop_
_entity_poly.entity_id
_entity_poly.type
_entity_poly.pdbx_seq_one_letter_code
_entity_poly.pdbx_strand_id
1 'polypeptide(L)'
;MISNVCDSYCGIYCEACDILQTYKTGRKSKLASFWNEKAIRKYHSGMGSDVSAQSCAIHCEGCKSDSLFINCAACKIRECARSKKVEHCIECNEYPCGMLGHSQQAQAVLPHLKENQPNMERIREKGIEKWLVEQKVRWQCPQCKNLFSWYSTRCSHCGANLKSKTYRFSLIQALLLRSSFSMKPKGKKQG
;
A
#
# COMPACT_ATOMS: atom_id res chain seq x y z
N MET A 1 -8.32 -12.64 -20.89
CA MET A 1 -7.99 -11.28 -20.41
C MET A 1 -8.24 -11.21 -18.91
N ILE A 2 -7.21 -11.40 -18.08
CA ILE A 2 -7.29 -11.15 -16.63
C ILE A 2 -6.66 -9.78 -16.38
N SER A 3 -7.36 -8.71 -16.75
CA SER A 3 -6.83 -7.34 -16.69
C SER A 3 -7.19 -6.59 -15.39
N ASN A 4 -7.22 -7.30 -14.26
CA ASN A 4 -7.40 -6.68 -12.94
C ASN A 4 -6.44 -7.34 -11.95
N VAL A 5 -5.14 -7.19 -12.19
CA VAL A 5 -4.14 -7.81 -11.30
C VAL A 5 -4.11 -7.02 -9.99
N CYS A 6 -4.63 -7.65 -8.94
CA CYS A 6 -4.85 -7.07 -7.62
C CYS A 6 -3.62 -7.17 -6.71
N ASP A 7 -2.45 -7.39 -7.29
CA ASP A 7 -1.17 -7.57 -6.60
C ASP A 7 -0.27 -6.34 -6.79
N SER A 8 0.85 -6.36 -6.08
CA SER A 8 1.90 -5.37 -6.23
C SER A 8 3.24 -6.08 -6.37
N TYR A 9 4.22 -5.38 -6.95
CA TYR A 9 5.58 -5.88 -7.03
C TYR A 9 6.14 -6.33 -5.66
N CYS A 10 5.71 -5.70 -4.57
CA CYS A 10 6.22 -5.97 -3.22
C CYS A 10 5.32 -6.88 -2.37
N GLY A 11 4.30 -7.52 -2.95
CA GLY A 11 3.43 -8.47 -2.23
C GLY A 11 2.29 -7.83 -1.46
N ILE A 12 2.00 -6.55 -1.71
CA ILE A 12 0.81 -5.90 -1.18
C ILE A 12 -0.40 -6.26 -2.05
N TYR A 13 -1.48 -6.71 -1.41
CA TYR A 13 -2.76 -6.96 -2.09
C TYR A 13 -3.55 -5.67 -2.24
N CYS A 14 -3.58 -5.11 -3.45
CA CYS A 14 -4.13 -3.78 -3.72
C CYS A 14 -5.62 -3.66 -3.39
N GLU A 15 -6.42 -4.73 -3.49
CA GLU A 15 -7.86 -4.68 -3.14
C GLU A 15 -8.11 -4.48 -1.64
N ALA A 16 -7.13 -4.74 -0.78
CA ALA A 16 -7.22 -4.38 0.64
C ALA A 16 -6.70 -2.96 0.93
N CYS A 17 -6.22 -2.23 -0.08
CA CYS A 17 -5.71 -0.87 0.07
C CYS A 17 -6.84 0.14 0.25
N ASP A 18 -6.77 0.91 1.33
CA ASP A 18 -7.70 2.01 1.60
C ASP A 18 -7.80 3.04 0.48
N ILE A 19 -6.71 3.32 -0.23
CA ILE A 19 -6.68 4.27 -1.34
C ILE A 19 -7.44 3.73 -2.56
N LEU A 20 -7.17 2.47 -2.94
CA LEU A 20 -7.87 1.82 -4.05
C LEU A 20 -9.37 1.69 -3.74
N GLN A 21 -9.71 1.23 -2.53
CA GLN A 21 -11.10 1.09 -2.11
C GLN A 21 -11.82 2.45 -2.05
N THR A 22 -11.14 3.53 -1.66
CA THR A 22 -11.71 4.88 -1.70
C THR A 22 -12.02 5.31 -3.13
N TYR A 23 -11.11 5.07 -4.08
CA TYR A 23 -11.35 5.38 -5.49
C TYR A 23 -12.53 4.56 -6.06
N LYS A 24 -12.54 3.24 -5.82
CA LYS A 24 -13.58 2.33 -6.35
C LYS A 24 -14.97 2.59 -5.78
N THR A 25 -15.08 3.00 -4.52
CA THR A 25 -16.36 3.05 -3.80
C THR A 25 -16.82 4.46 -3.44
N GLY A 26 -15.96 5.47 -3.60
CA GLY A 26 -16.20 6.84 -3.11
C GLY A 26 -16.16 6.98 -1.58
N ARG A 27 -16.03 5.88 -0.82
CA ARG A 27 -16.04 5.91 0.65
C ARG A 27 -14.64 6.17 1.21
N LYS A 28 -14.45 7.34 1.82
CA LYS A 28 -13.16 7.70 2.43
C LYS A 28 -12.92 6.96 3.74
N SER A 29 -11.82 6.23 3.82
CA SER A 29 -11.31 5.70 5.09
C SER A 29 -10.52 6.75 5.89
N LYS A 30 -10.11 6.41 7.12
CA LYS A 30 -9.21 7.27 7.91
C LYS A 30 -7.86 7.50 7.23
N LEU A 31 -7.28 6.46 6.64
CA LEU A 31 -6.01 6.58 5.91
C LEU A 31 -6.18 7.43 4.65
N ALA A 32 -7.24 7.20 3.88
CA ALA A 32 -7.53 8.01 2.70
C ALA A 32 -7.79 9.48 3.04
N SER A 33 -8.52 9.75 4.13
CA SER A 33 -8.78 11.12 4.61
C SER A 33 -7.52 11.81 5.13
N PHE A 34 -6.56 11.04 5.68
CA PHE A 34 -5.27 11.57 6.10
C PHE A 34 -4.47 12.12 4.92
N TRP A 35 -4.50 11.43 3.78
CA TRP A 35 -3.85 11.84 2.53
C TRP A 35 -4.64 12.92 1.78
N ASN A 36 -4.85 14.05 2.44
CA ASN A 36 -5.32 15.27 1.78
C ASN A 36 -4.17 15.99 1.07
N GLU A 37 -4.50 17.01 0.26
CA GLU A 37 -3.55 17.78 -0.53
C GLU A 37 -2.37 18.32 0.31
N LYS A 38 -2.64 18.90 1.48
CA LYS A 38 -1.59 19.41 2.36
C LYS A 38 -0.63 18.32 2.82
N ALA A 39 -1.15 17.15 3.19
CA ALA A 39 -0.33 16.01 3.61
C ALA A 39 0.51 15.45 2.44
N ILE A 40 -0.08 15.33 1.26
CA ILE A 40 0.58 14.86 0.03
C ILE A 40 1.72 15.80 -0.35
N ARG A 41 1.45 17.10 -0.50
CA ARG A 41 2.46 18.09 -0.89
C ARG A 41 3.62 18.14 0.11
N LYS A 42 3.32 18.05 1.42
CA LYS A 42 4.35 17.99 2.46
C LYS A 42 5.19 16.72 2.36
N TYR A 43 4.56 15.56 2.15
CA TYR A 43 5.27 14.30 1.98
C TYR A 43 6.22 14.33 0.78
N HIS A 44 5.75 14.77 -0.38
CA HIS A 44 6.58 14.85 -1.59
C HIS A 44 7.69 15.89 -1.49
N SER A 45 7.41 17.08 -0.92
CA SER A 45 8.43 18.08 -0.62
C SER A 45 9.52 17.53 0.30
N GLY A 46 9.15 16.77 1.35
CA GLY A 46 10.09 16.09 2.24
C GLY A 46 10.97 15.03 1.54
N MET A 47 10.44 14.40 0.48
CA MET A 47 11.19 13.48 -0.38
C MET A 47 12.01 14.18 -1.47
N GLY A 48 11.95 15.51 -1.59
CA GLY A 48 12.61 16.26 -2.66
C GLY A 48 11.94 16.09 -4.03
N SER A 49 10.67 15.70 -4.08
CA SER A 49 9.89 15.62 -5.32
C SER A 49 8.98 16.84 -5.44
N ASP A 50 9.06 17.56 -6.57
CA ASP A 50 8.09 18.61 -6.89
C ASP A 50 6.82 17.97 -7.47
N VAL A 51 5.72 18.14 -6.75
CA VAL A 51 4.38 17.71 -7.16
C VAL A 51 3.39 18.89 -7.27
N SER A 52 3.89 20.11 -7.42
CA SER A 52 3.09 21.33 -7.46
C SER A 52 2.00 21.30 -8.55
N ALA A 53 2.37 20.86 -9.76
CA ALA A 53 1.49 20.80 -10.92
C ALA A 53 0.58 19.55 -11.00
N GLN A 54 0.77 18.57 -10.12
CA GLN A 54 0.10 17.28 -10.15
C GLN A 54 -1.17 17.28 -9.30
N SER A 55 -2.20 16.57 -9.76
CA SER A 55 -3.43 16.37 -8.98
C SER A 55 -3.14 15.54 -7.73
N CYS A 56 -3.63 16.03 -6.59
CA CYS A 56 -3.61 15.31 -5.30
C CYS A 56 -4.88 14.49 -5.06
N ALA A 57 -5.78 14.40 -6.05
CA ALA A 57 -7.01 13.61 -5.94
C ALA A 57 -6.70 12.12 -5.76
N ILE A 58 -7.56 11.42 -5.02
CA ILE A 58 -7.47 9.96 -4.91
C ILE A 58 -7.94 9.34 -6.23
N HIS A 59 -6.99 8.84 -7.00
CA HIS A 59 -7.21 8.11 -8.24
C HIS A 59 -6.19 6.98 -8.30
N CYS A 60 -6.60 5.72 -8.43
CA CYS A 60 -5.69 4.57 -8.38
C CYS A 60 -6.37 3.31 -8.91
N GLU A 61 -5.73 2.58 -9.82
CA GLU A 61 -6.26 1.32 -10.41
C GLU A 61 -5.41 0.10 -10.02
N GLY A 62 -4.44 0.27 -9.13
CA GLY A 62 -3.60 -0.82 -8.60
C GLY A 62 -2.13 -0.68 -9.00
N CYS A 63 -1.23 -1.28 -8.22
CA CYS A 63 0.20 -1.00 -8.29
C CYS A 63 0.84 -1.27 -9.67
N LYS A 64 0.38 -2.32 -10.36
CA LYS A 64 0.87 -2.69 -11.70
C LYS A 64 0.17 -1.96 -12.85
N SER A 65 -0.81 -1.09 -12.57
CA SER A 65 -1.43 -0.21 -13.57
C SER A 65 -0.60 1.04 -13.84
N ASP A 66 -0.97 1.79 -14.88
CA ASP A 66 -0.44 3.13 -15.16
C ASP A 66 -1.24 4.25 -14.48
N SER A 67 -2.43 3.94 -13.93
CA SER A 67 -3.27 4.88 -13.19
C SER A 67 -3.07 4.71 -11.68
N LEU A 68 -2.40 5.67 -11.04
CA LEU A 68 -1.92 5.52 -9.67
C LEU A 68 -2.18 6.74 -8.81
N PHE A 69 -2.37 6.47 -7.51
CA PHE A 69 -2.32 7.54 -6.52
C PHE A 69 -0.89 8.08 -6.46
N ILE A 70 -0.74 9.39 -6.30
CA ILE A 70 0.55 10.08 -6.46
C ILE A 70 1.67 9.51 -5.57
N ASN A 71 1.36 9.08 -4.35
CA ASN A 71 2.35 8.42 -3.49
C ASN A 71 2.82 7.06 -4.07
N CYS A 72 1.91 6.32 -4.71
CA CYS A 72 2.23 5.05 -5.37
C CYS A 72 2.97 5.27 -6.70
N ALA A 73 2.67 6.36 -7.41
CA ALA A 73 3.40 6.76 -8.62
C ALA A 73 4.87 7.07 -8.30
N ALA A 74 5.16 7.69 -7.15
CA ALA A 74 6.51 7.99 -6.68
C ALA A 74 7.20 6.83 -5.91
N CYS A 75 6.60 5.64 -5.87
CA CYS A 75 7.14 4.51 -5.10
C CYS A 75 8.44 3.95 -5.70
N LYS A 76 9.55 4.08 -4.97
CA LYS A 76 10.87 3.57 -5.39
C LYS A 76 10.94 2.05 -5.56
N ILE A 77 10.14 1.29 -4.81
CA ILE A 77 10.08 -0.18 -4.98
C ILE A 77 9.45 -0.54 -6.33
N ARG A 78 8.36 0.16 -6.70
CA ARG A 78 7.72 -0.02 -8.02
C ARG A 78 8.68 0.36 -9.15
N GLU A 79 9.35 1.51 -9.03
CA GLU A 79 10.36 1.95 -10.01
C GLU A 79 11.46 0.90 -10.20
N CYS A 80 12.02 0.39 -9.10
CA CYS A 80 13.06 -0.65 -9.11
C CYS A 80 12.58 -1.97 -9.74
N ALA A 81 11.38 -2.43 -9.39
CA ALA A 81 10.84 -3.67 -9.96
C ALA A 81 10.64 -3.56 -11.48
N ARG A 82 10.11 -2.42 -11.95
CA ARG A 82 9.96 -2.14 -13.39
C ARG A 82 11.30 -2.06 -14.12
N SER A 83 12.30 -1.37 -13.55
CA SER A 83 13.62 -1.23 -14.18
C SER A 83 14.35 -2.58 -14.27
N LYS A 84 14.21 -3.43 -13.24
CA LYS A 84 14.75 -4.79 -13.20
C LYS A 84 13.89 -5.82 -13.96
N LYS A 85 12.71 -5.42 -14.45
CA LYS A 85 11.76 -6.28 -15.18
C LYS A 85 11.38 -7.55 -14.41
N VAL A 86 11.14 -7.40 -13.10
CA VAL A 86 10.63 -8.49 -12.25
C VAL A 86 9.15 -8.29 -11.97
N GLU A 87 8.37 -9.37 -11.99
CA GLU A 87 6.92 -9.30 -11.72
C GLU A 87 6.63 -9.20 -10.23
N HIS A 88 7.47 -9.85 -9.42
CA HIS A 88 7.46 -9.74 -7.97
C HIS A 88 8.89 -9.58 -7.48
N CYS A 89 9.07 -8.77 -6.43
CA CYS A 89 10.39 -8.56 -5.88
C CYS A 89 11.04 -9.86 -5.39
N ILE A 90 10.25 -10.89 -5.06
CA ILE A 90 10.70 -12.22 -4.68
C ILE A 90 11.52 -12.95 -5.78
N GLU A 91 11.38 -12.50 -7.04
CA GLU A 91 12.10 -12.99 -8.23
C GLU A 91 13.41 -12.23 -8.46
N CYS A 92 13.63 -11.12 -7.76
CA CYS A 92 14.87 -10.37 -7.84
C CYS A 92 16.01 -11.18 -7.20
N ASN A 93 17.15 -11.25 -7.87
CA ASN A 93 18.36 -11.91 -7.37
C ASN A 93 18.91 -11.29 -6.07
N GLU A 94 18.58 -10.04 -5.78
CA GLU A 94 18.94 -9.34 -4.53
C GLU A 94 17.91 -9.55 -3.42
N TYR A 95 16.85 -10.33 -3.64
CA TYR A 95 15.83 -10.53 -2.62
C TYR A 95 16.32 -11.46 -1.49
N PRO A 96 16.09 -11.11 -0.20
CA PRO A 96 15.45 -9.89 0.29
C PRO A 96 16.42 -8.70 0.29
N CYS A 97 16.01 -7.58 -0.30
CA CYS A 97 16.85 -6.37 -0.38
C CYS A 97 16.42 -5.30 0.63
N GLY A 98 17.33 -4.37 0.93
CA GLY A 98 17.08 -3.27 1.87
C GLY A 98 15.99 -2.28 1.46
N MET A 99 15.50 -2.32 0.20
CA MET A 99 14.37 -1.49 -0.24
C MET A 99 13.01 -2.05 0.22
N LEU A 100 12.90 -3.38 0.34
CA LEU A 100 11.67 -4.07 0.78
C LEU A 100 11.59 -4.22 2.29
N GLY A 101 12.74 -4.15 2.96
CA GLY A 101 12.84 -3.94 4.39
C GLY A 101 12.26 -2.57 4.74
N HIS A 102 10.93 -2.44 4.65
CA HIS A 102 10.20 -1.37 5.30
C HIS A 102 10.67 -1.38 6.73
N SER A 103 11.42 -0.34 7.08
CA SER A 103 12.08 -0.27 8.36
C SER A 103 11.04 -0.53 9.46
N GLN A 104 11.42 -1.15 10.57
CA GLN A 104 10.50 -1.41 11.68
C GLN A 104 9.70 -0.14 12.06
N GLN A 105 10.30 1.04 11.84
CA GLN A 105 9.65 2.34 11.96
C GLN A 105 8.48 2.54 10.99
N ALA A 106 8.62 2.22 9.70
CA ALA A 106 7.52 2.31 8.73
C ALA A 106 6.38 1.34 9.08
N GLN A 107 6.69 0.12 9.49
CA GLN A 107 5.69 -0.88 9.90
C GLN A 107 4.97 -0.50 11.21
N ALA A 108 5.62 0.23 12.12
CA ALA A 108 4.97 0.74 13.32
C ALA A 108 3.88 1.78 12.98
N VAL A 109 4.13 2.60 11.95
CA VAL A 109 3.21 3.65 11.50
C VAL A 109 2.14 3.11 10.55
N LEU A 110 2.52 2.24 9.62
CA LEU A 110 1.67 1.60 8.62
C LEU A 110 1.74 0.06 8.76
N PRO A 111 1.00 -0.55 9.69
CA PRO A 111 1.13 -1.97 10.01
C PRO A 111 0.84 -2.94 8.87
N HIS A 112 0.07 -2.52 7.85
CA HIS A 112 -0.18 -3.38 6.68
C HIS A 112 1.10 -3.68 5.88
N LEU A 113 2.18 -2.91 6.06
CA LEU A 113 3.48 -3.21 5.44
C LEU A 113 4.13 -4.50 5.97
N LYS A 114 3.62 -5.04 7.09
CA LYS A 114 4.00 -6.38 7.59
C LYS A 114 3.56 -7.50 6.66
N GLU A 115 2.60 -7.24 5.76
CA GLU A 115 2.11 -8.22 4.79
C GLU A 115 3.11 -8.50 3.67
N ASN A 116 4.02 -7.56 3.38
CA ASN A 116 4.95 -7.65 2.24
C ASN A 116 5.72 -8.97 2.20
N GLN A 117 6.53 -9.25 3.23
CA GLN A 117 7.40 -10.43 3.24
C GLN A 117 6.62 -11.75 3.26
N PRO A 118 5.62 -11.97 4.16
CA PRO A 118 4.83 -13.19 4.15
C PRO A 118 4.09 -13.43 2.82
N ASN A 119 3.59 -12.37 2.18
CA ASN A 119 2.94 -12.51 0.88
C ASN A 119 3.94 -12.86 -0.24
N MET A 120 5.12 -12.25 -0.24
CA MET A 120 6.18 -12.61 -1.18
C MET A 120 6.59 -14.08 -1.03
N GLU A 121 6.81 -14.55 0.20
CA GLU A 121 7.09 -15.96 0.48
C GLU A 121 5.95 -16.87 0.04
N ARG A 122 4.69 -16.48 0.29
CA ARG A 122 3.52 -17.24 -0.15
C ARG A 122 3.39 -17.31 -1.67
N ILE A 123 3.69 -16.22 -2.38
CA ILE A 123 3.70 -16.19 -3.86
C ILE A 123 4.79 -17.13 -4.38
N ARG A 124 5.99 -17.13 -3.79
CA ARG A 124 7.06 -18.10 -4.15
C ARG A 124 6.65 -19.54 -3.92
N GLU A 125 5.95 -19.82 -2.82
CA GLU A 125 5.58 -21.19 -2.44
C GLU A 125 4.40 -21.73 -3.28
N LYS A 126 3.40 -20.89 -3.56
CA LYS A 126 2.09 -21.34 -4.10
C LYS A 126 1.71 -20.75 -5.46
N GLY A 127 2.48 -19.81 -5.98
CA GLY A 127 2.12 -19.05 -7.18
C GLY A 127 1.12 -17.92 -6.91
N ILE A 128 1.03 -17.01 -7.87
CA ILE A 128 0.25 -15.78 -7.75
C ILE A 128 -1.26 -16.05 -7.75
N GLU A 129 -1.72 -17.01 -8.54
CA GLU A 129 -3.15 -17.34 -8.71
C GLU A 129 -3.74 -17.81 -7.38
N LYS A 130 -3.06 -18.75 -6.72
CA LYS A 130 -3.49 -19.27 -5.42
C LYS A 130 -3.43 -18.20 -4.34
N TRP A 131 -2.37 -17.40 -4.32
CA TRP A 131 -2.26 -16.29 -3.37
C TRP A 131 -3.39 -15.26 -3.56
N LEU A 132 -3.75 -14.91 -4.79
CA LEU A 132 -4.84 -13.97 -5.08
C LEU A 132 -6.19 -14.47 -4.54
N VAL A 133 -6.48 -15.76 -4.70
CA VAL A 133 -7.69 -16.38 -4.12
C VAL A 133 -7.67 -16.29 -2.58
N GLU A 134 -6.54 -16.61 -1.96
CA GLU A 134 -6.37 -16.55 -0.50
C GLU A 134 -6.54 -15.13 0.04
N GLN A 135 -5.93 -14.13 -0.62
CA GLN A 135 -6.09 -12.73 -0.23
C GLN A 135 -7.51 -12.23 -0.43
N LYS A 136 -8.18 -12.59 -1.53
CA LYS A 136 -9.57 -12.24 -1.75
C LYS A 136 -10.45 -12.77 -0.62
N VAL A 137 -10.31 -14.04 -0.24
CA VAL A 137 -11.07 -14.62 0.88
C VAL A 137 -10.76 -13.91 2.19
N ARG A 138 -9.48 -13.62 2.46
CA ARG A 138 -9.02 -12.96 3.68
C ARG A 138 -9.65 -11.56 3.88
N TRP A 139 -9.74 -10.79 2.80
CA TRP A 139 -10.20 -9.40 2.81
C TRP A 139 -11.69 -9.23 2.43
N GLN A 140 -12.46 -10.32 2.51
CA GLN A 140 -13.92 -10.31 2.37
C GLN A 140 -14.62 -10.43 3.71
N CYS A 141 -15.69 -9.64 3.90
CA CYS A 141 -16.52 -9.70 5.09
C CYS A 141 -17.04 -11.13 5.27
N PRO A 142 -16.88 -11.74 6.46
CA PRO A 142 -17.31 -13.12 6.67
C PRO A 142 -18.82 -13.31 6.51
N GLN A 143 -19.61 -12.26 6.76
CA GLN A 143 -21.07 -12.28 6.71
C GLN A 143 -21.64 -12.05 5.31
N CYS A 144 -21.20 -10.99 4.60
CA CYS A 144 -21.79 -10.60 3.32
C CYS A 144 -20.83 -10.67 2.12
N LYS A 145 -19.59 -11.13 2.33
CA LYS A 145 -18.53 -11.25 1.30
C LYS A 145 -18.10 -9.94 0.61
N ASN A 146 -18.63 -8.79 1.03
CA ASN A 146 -18.15 -7.50 0.55
C ASN A 146 -16.67 -7.29 0.94
N LEU A 147 -15.87 -6.74 0.03
CA LEU A 147 -14.46 -6.42 0.30
C LEU A 147 -14.33 -5.35 1.39
N PHE A 148 -13.24 -5.38 2.14
CA PHE A 148 -12.88 -4.35 3.10
C PHE A 148 -11.39 -4.04 3.07
N SER A 149 -11.03 -2.81 3.46
CA SER A 149 -9.63 -2.36 3.50
C SER A 149 -8.91 -2.74 4.80
N TRP A 150 -7.58 -2.67 4.80
CA TRP A 150 -6.72 -2.97 5.95
C TRP A 150 -7.12 -2.29 7.25
N TYR A 151 -7.74 -1.11 7.19
CA TYR A 151 -8.10 -0.31 8.36
C TYR A 151 -9.63 -0.20 8.60
N SER A 152 -10.43 -0.99 7.88
CA SER A 152 -11.88 -1.02 8.01
C SER A 152 -12.34 -1.69 9.31
N THR A 153 -12.78 -0.92 10.31
CA THR A 153 -13.23 -1.51 11.59
C THR A 153 -14.64 -2.12 11.52
N ARG A 154 -15.42 -1.76 10.50
CA ARG A 154 -16.75 -2.31 10.20
C ARG A 154 -16.93 -2.54 8.71
N CYS A 155 -17.72 -3.53 8.34
CA CYS A 155 -18.13 -3.74 6.95
C CYS A 155 -19.03 -2.59 6.49
N SER A 156 -18.70 -1.98 5.34
CA SER A 156 -19.47 -0.88 4.76
C SER A 156 -20.83 -1.31 4.17
N HIS A 157 -21.02 -2.61 3.96
CA HIS A 157 -22.25 -3.17 3.42
C HIS A 157 -23.21 -3.65 4.51
N CYS A 158 -22.75 -4.50 5.44
CA CYS A 158 -23.62 -5.11 6.46
C CYS A 158 -23.34 -4.69 7.91
N GLY A 159 -22.36 -3.80 8.15
CA GLY A 159 -22.05 -3.29 9.49
C GLY A 159 -21.30 -4.25 10.43
N ALA A 160 -20.99 -5.48 9.98
CA ALA A 160 -20.22 -6.47 10.74
C ALA A 160 -18.94 -5.87 11.36
N ASN A 161 -18.62 -6.26 12.59
CA ASN A 161 -17.36 -5.85 13.24
C ASN A 161 -16.17 -6.60 12.59
N LEU A 162 -15.19 -5.83 12.10
CA LEU A 162 -14.01 -6.37 11.40
C LEU A 162 -12.70 -6.15 12.18
N LYS A 163 -12.75 -5.55 13.39
CA LYS A 163 -11.54 -5.15 14.14
C LYS A 163 -10.51 -6.26 14.33
N SER A 164 -10.95 -7.51 14.55
CA SER A 164 -10.07 -8.67 14.73
C SER A 164 -9.43 -9.19 13.43
N LYS A 165 -9.87 -8.69 12.27
CA LYS A 165 -9.40 -9.07 10.94
C LYS A 165 -8.60 -7.97 10.24
N THR A 166 -8.45 -6.82 10.89
CA THR A 166 -7.87 -5.61 10.32
C THR A 166 -6.75 -5.03 11.16
N TYR A 167 -5.93 -4.21 10.54
CA TYR A 167 -4.97 -3.37 11.21
C TYR A 167 -5.63 -2.15 11.84
N ARG A 168 -4.87 -1.44 12.70
CA ARG A 168 -5.28 -0.17 13.28
C ARG A 168 -4.47 0.97 12.67
N PHE A 169 -5.17 2.02 12.26
CA PHE A 169 -4.61 3.34 11.95
C PHE A 169 -5.24 4.37 12.89
N SER A 170 -4.51 4.71 13.93
CA SER A 170 -4.90 5.60 15.02
C SER A 170 -4.46 7.04 14.77
N LEU A 171 -4.96 7.97 15.60
CA LEU A 171 -4.50 9.37 15.57
C LEU A 171 -3.00 9.47 15.88
N ILE A 172 -2.48 8.64 16.78
CA ILE A 172 -1.05 8.57 17.10
C ILE A 172 -0.25 8.17 15.85
N GLN A 173 -0.68 7.13 15.13
CA GLN A 173 -0.03 6.72 13.88
C GLN A 173 -0.13 7.79 12.80
N ALA A 174 -1.26 8.50 12.68
CA ALA A 174 -1.41 9.61 11.76
C ALA A 174 -0.44 10.77 12.10
N LEU A 175 -0.26 11.09 13.38
CA LEU A 175 0.70 12.10 13.84
C LEU A 175 2.15 11.68 13.54
N LEU A 176 2.52 10.43 13.86
CA LEU A 176 3.84 9.88 13.57
C LEU A 176 4.14 9.86 12.06
N LEU A 177 3.15 9.52 11.24
CA LEU A 177 3.28 9.58 9.79
C LEU A 177 3.51 11.01 9.32
N ARG A 178 2.76 11.98 9.85
CA ARG A 178 2.92 13.39 9.46
C ARG A 178 4.25 13.99 9.92
N SER A 179 4.81 13.55 11.04
CA SER A 179 6.12 14.01 11.51
C SER A 179 7.27 13.47 10.66
N SER A 180 7.14 12.28 10.07
CA SER A 180 8.19 11.72 9.22
C SER A 180 8.40 12.50 7.92
N PHE A 181 7.40 13.27 7.47
CA PHE A 181 7.49 14.09 6.25
C PHE A 181 8.51 15.24 6.34
N SER A 182 8.90 15.63 7.56
CA SER A 182 9.86 16.72 7.79
C SER A 182 11.30 16.23 7.98
N MET A 183 11.52 14.91 8.02
CA MET A 183 12.86 14.35 8.18
C MET A 183 13.52 14.25 6.80
N LYS A 184 14.53 15.09 6.52
CA LYS A 184 15.36 14.94 5.32
C LYS A 184 15.95 13.53 5.30
N PRO A 185 15.95 12.80 4.17
CA PRO A 185 16.70 11.58 4.06
C PRO A 185 18.17 11.89 4.40
N LYS A 186 18.73 11.20 5.40
CA LYS A 186 20.18 11.25 5.64
C LYS A 186 20.83 10.77 4.34
N GLY A 187 21.48 11.67 3.62
CA GLY A 187 22.16 11.33 2.38
C GLY A 187 23.09 10.14 2.64
N LYS A 188 22.93 9.06 1.88
CA LYS A 188 24.00 8.08 1.76
C LYS A 188 25.18 8.83 1.17
N LYS A 189 26.25 9.04 1.96
CA LYS A 189 27.56 9.33 1.40
C LYS A 189 27.86 8.16 0.46
N GLN A 190 27.86 8.43 -0.84
CA GLN A 190 28.57 7.56 -1.78
C GLN A 190 30.05 7.83 -1.49
N GLY A 191 30.72 6.82 -0.98
CA GLY A 191 32.15 6.74 -0.74
C GLY A 191 32.56 5.31 -1.02
#